data_AF-A0A938HZM7-F1
#
_entry.id   AF-A0A938HZM7-F1
#
_cell.length_a   1.000
_cell.length_b   1.000
_cell.length_c   1.000
_cell.angle_alpha   90.00
_cell.angle_beta   90.00
_cell.angle_gamma   90.00
#
_symmetry.space_group_name_H-M   'P 1'
#
loop_
_entity.id
_entity.type
_entity.pdbx_description
1 polymer ?
#
loop_
_entity_poly.entity_id
_entity_poly.type
_entity_poly.pdbx_seq_one_letter_code
_entity_poly.pdbx_strand_id
1 'polypeptide(L)'
;MQQTRTWIGRLFWTGAVLTLVSLLACVISLILLAVGDQNGSSGVWGVFLVAASAWVINFVSLVALLAWRVVHDTNSDNTSR
;
A
#
# COMPACT_ATOMS: atom_id res chain seq x y z
N MET A 1 -8.81 -21.48 -3.50
CA MET A 1 -8.42 -20.82 -2.22
C MET A 1 -6.93 -20.45 -2.09
N GLN A 2 -5.99 -21.16 -2.74
CA GLN A 2 -4.55 -20.84 -2.66
C GLN A 2 -4.20 -19.50 -3.35
N GLN A 3 -4.77 -19.23 -4.53
CA GLN A 3 -4.48 -18.02 -5.31
C GLN A 3 -4.80 -16.73 -4.56
N THR A 4 -5.93 -16.65 -3.87
CA THR A 4 -6.34 -15.49 -3.06
C THR A 4 -5.40 -15.23 -1.88
N ARG A 5 -4.87 -16.29 -1.24
CA ARG A 5 -3.84 -16.14 -0.19
C ARG A 5 -2.56 -15.53 -0.75
N THR A 6 -2.14 -15.96 -1.94
CA THR A 6 -0.97 -15.40 -2.62
C THR A 6 -1.15 -13.93 -2.96
N TRP A 7 -2.34 -13.53 -3.43
CA TRP A 7 -2.65 -12.11 -3.71
C TRP A 7 -2.65 -11.24 -2.46
N ILE A 8 -3.23 -11.71 -1.35
CA ILE A 8 -3.19 -10.98 -0.06
C ILE A 8 -1.75 -10.79 0.41
N GLY A 9 -0.92 -11.84 0.36
CA GLY A 9 0.49 -11.76 0.72
C GLY A 9 1.27 -10.77 -0.16
N ARG A 10 1.01 -10.74 -1.47
CA ARG A 10 1.62 -9.78 -2.40
C ARG A 10 1.20 -8.35 -2.08
N LEU A 11 -0.08 -8.09 -1.81
CA LEU A 11 -0.55 -6.75 -1.45
C LEU A 11 0.02 -6.27 -0.11
N PHE A 12 0.22 -7.18 0.84
CA PHE A 12 0.88 -6.86 2.10
C PHE A 12 2.35 -6.45 1.87
N TRP A 13 3.06 -7.20 1.02
CA TRP A 13 4.44 -6.87 0.63
C TRP A 13 4.52 -5.55 -0.15
N THR A 14 3.62 -5.32 -1.11
CA THR A 14 3.52 -4.06 -1.84
C THR A 14 3.25 -2.89 -0.89
N GLY A 15 2.37 -3.08 0.10
CA GLY A 15 2.12 -2.09 1.15
C GLY A 15 3.37 -1.76 1.95
N ALA A 16 4.13 -2.78 2.37
CA ALA A 16 5.39 -2.60 3.09
C ALA A 16 6.44 -1.84 2.24
N VAL A 17 6.59 -2.20 0.97
CA VAL A 17 7.49 -1.48 0.04
C VAL A 17 7.06 -0.03 -0.12
N LEU A 18 5.76 0.25 -0.27
CA LEU A 18 5.24 1.61 -0.39
C LEU A 18 5.47 2.45 0.87
N THR A 19 5.37 1.85 2.07
CA THR A 19 5.72 2.55 3.32
C THR A 19 7.22 2.89 3.37
N LEU A 20 8.08 1.97 2.93
CA LEU A 20 9.53 2.16 2.90
C LEU A 20 9.92 3.26 1.90
N VAL A 21 9.33 3.26 0.71
CA VAL A 21 9.53 4.31 -0.30
C VAL A 21 9.08 5.68 0.22
N SER A 22 7.93 5.73 0.91
CA SER A 22 7.42 6.97 1.51
C SER A 22 8.36 7.50 2.60
N LEU A 23 8.92 6.61 3.44
CA LEU A 23 9.91 6.95 4.46
C LEU A 23 11.21 7.48 3.83
N LEU A 24 11.72 6.82 2.79
CA LEU A 24 12.91 7.28 2.07
C LEU A 24 12.69 8.64 1.43
N ALA A 25 11.54 8.85 0.76
CA ALA A 25 11.18 10.15 0.20
C ALA A 25 11.13 11.23 1.29
N CYS A 26 10.57 10.93 2.46
CA CYS A 26 10.56 11.85 3.59
C CYS A 26 11.98 12.22 4.05
N VAL A 27 12.86 11.23 4.25
CA VAL A 27 14.26 11.44 4.66
C VAL A 27 15.02 12.27 3.62
N ILE A 28 14.89 11.95 2.33
CA ILE A 28 15.55 12.69 1.25
C ILE A 28 15.04 14.14 1.21
N SER A 29 13.74 14.36 1.40
CA SER A 29 13.17 15.71 1.45
C SER A 29 13.77 16.54 2.59
N LEU A 30 13.89 15.95 3.79
CA LEU A 30 14.52 16.61 4.95
C LEU A 30 15.99 16.96 4.68
N ILE A 31 16.74 16.07 4.02
CA ILE A 31 18.14 16.32 3.63
C ILE A 31 18.21 17.48 2.63
N LEU A 32 17.38 17.48 1.60
CA LEU A 32 17.37 18.54 0.58
C LEU A 32 16.98 19.89 1.18
N LEU A 33 15.99 19.91 2.08
CA LEU A 33 15.64 21.09 2.87
C LEU A 33 16.81 21.58 3.73
N ALA A 34 17.56 20.67 4.36
CA ALA A 34 18.73 21.02 5.17
C ALA A 34 19.88 21.61 4.34
N VAL A 35 20.04 21.18 3.08
CA VAL A 35 21.04 21.73 2.14
C VAL A 35 20.53 23.02 1.44
N GLY A 36 19.25 23.38 1.63
CA GLY A 36 18.64 24.58 1.05
C GLY A 36 18.15 24.40 -0.39
N ASP A 37 18.09 23.17 -0.90
CA ASP A 37 17.57 22.87 -2.24
C ASP A 37 16.04 22.71 -2.21
N GLN A 38 15.34 23.83 -2.42
CA GLN A 38 13.88 23.85 -2.45
C GLN A 38 13.29 23.17 -3.69
N ASN A 39 13.99 23.20 -4.84
CA ASN A 39 13.50 22.57 -6.06
C ASN A 39 13.55 21.04 -5.95
N GLY A 40 14.66 20.51 -5.43
CA GLY A 40 14.80 19.09 -5.14
C GLY A 40 13.76 18.62 -4.11
N SER A 41 13.59 19.36 -3.01
CA SER A 41 12.60 19.02 -1.97
C SER A 41 11.17 18.96 -2.50
N SER A 42 10.75 19.93 -3.33
CA SER A 42 9.42 19.92 -3.94
C SER A 42 9.20 18.74 -4.88
N GLY A 43 10.24 18.31 -5.62
CA GLY A 43 10.18 17.12 -6.46
C GLY A 43 9.97 15.84 -5.64
N VAL A 44 10.71 15.70 -4.55
CA VAL A 44 10.61 14.55 -3.63
C VAL A 44 9.26 14.53 -2.90
N TRP A 45 8.69 15.70 -2.59
CA TRP A 45 7.33 15.80 -2.05
C TRP A 45 6.27 15.23 -3.02
N GLY A 46 6.43 15.48 -4.32
CA GLY A 46 5.58 14.85 -5.35
C GLY A 46 5.68 13.32 -5.35
N VAL A 47 6.90 12.78 -5.21
CA VAL A 47 7.12 11.33 -5.10
C VAL A 47 6.46 10.75 -3.84
N PHE A 48 6.54 11.47 -2.71
CA PHE A 48 5.87 11.08 -1.48
C PHE A 48 4.34 11.02 -1.65
N LEU A 49 3.74 12.01 -2.30
CA LEU A 49 2.30 12.03 -2.57
C LEU A 49 1.85 10.89 -3.48
N VAL A 50 2.64 10.56 -4.51
CA VAL A 50 2.35 9.41 -5.38
C VAL A 50 2.44 8.10 -4.60
N ALA A 51 3.48 7.93 -3.78
CA ALA A 51 3.64 6.74 -2.95
C ALA A 51 2.51 6.59 -1.93
N ALA A 52 2.08 7.69 -1.29
CA ALA A 52 0.95 7.71 -0.37
C ALA A 52 -0.36 7.35 -1.06
N SER A 53 -0.60 7.89 -2.27
CA SER A 53 -1.80 7.59 -3.06
C SER A 53 -1.84 6.12 -3.47
N ALA A 54 -0.72 5.57 -3.94
CA ALA A 54 -0.59 4.15 -4.25
C ALA A 54 -0.80 3.26 -3.01
N TRP A 55 -0.35 3.71 -1.84
CA TRP A 55 -0.55 2.99 -0.58
C TRP A 55 -2.04 2.89 -0.22
N VAL A 56 -2.80 3.98 -0.37
CA VAL A 56 -4.25 3.98 -0.15
C VAL A 56 -4.96 3.00 -1.08
N ILE A 57 -4.62 3.01 -2.39
CA ILE A 57 -5.21 2.08 -3.36
C ILE A 57 -4.89 0.62 -3.02
N ASN A 58 -3.64 0.34 -2.61
CA ASN A 58 -3.22 -0.98 -2.17
C ASN A 58 -3.99 -1.43 -0.92
N PHE A 59 -4.20 -0.52 0.03
CA PHE A 59 -4.98 -0.80 1.24
C PHE A 59 -6.45 -1.11 0.92
N VAL A 60 -7.11 -0.30 0.09
CA VAL A 60 -8.51 -0.53 -0.33
C VAL A 60 -8.65 -1.88 -1.04
N SER A 61 -7.71 -2.21 -1.93
CA SER A 61 -7.70 -3.50 -2.63
C SER A 61 -7.56 -4.69 -1.68
N LEU A 62 -6.74 -4.54 -0.63
CA LEU A 62 -6.53 -5.56 0.38
C LEU A 62 -7.81 -5.77 1.23
N VAL A 63 -8.47 -4.69 1.64
CA VAL A 63 -9.76 -4.76 2.35
C VAL A 63 -10.83 -5.42 1.48
N ALA A 64 -10.93 -5.06 0.20
CA ALA A 64 -11.90 -5.66 -0.72
C ALA A 64 -11.70 -7.18 -0.88
N LEU A 65 -10.45 -7.63 -1.01
CA LEU A 65 -10.14 -9.06 -1.11
C LEU A 65 -10.41 -9.82 0.21
N LEU A 66 -10.15 -9.19 1.36
CA LEU A 66 -10.48 -9.76 2.66
C LEU A 66 -12.01 -9.88 2.84
N ALA A 67 -12.75 -8.83 2.50
CA ALA A 67 -14.21 -8.84 2.56
C ALA A 67 -14.81 -9.91 1.63
N TRP A 68 -14.30 -10.00 0.40
CA TRP A 68 -14.70 -11.05 -0.54
C TRP A 68 -14.46 -12.45 0.04
N ARG A 69 -13.31 -12.66 0.67
CA ARG A 69 -12.98 -13.94 1.29
C ARG A 69 -13.97 -14.31 2.41
N VAL A 70 -14.28 -13.37 3.30
CA VAL A 70 -15.23 -13.60 4.40
C VAL A 70 -16.64 -13.93 3.88
N VAL A 71 -17.11 -13.21 2.87
CA VAL A 71 -18.42 -13.46 2.24
C VAL A 71 -18.46 -14.83 1.57
N HIS A 72 -17.38 -15.24 0.90
CA HIS A 72 -17.30 -16.55 0.26
C HIS A 72 -17.31 -17.68 1.29
N ASP A 73 -16.51 -17.56 2.37
CA ASP A 73 -16.45 -18.56 3.44
C ASP A 73 -17.82 -18.69 4.15
N THR A 74 -18.54 -17.58 4.34
CA THR A 74 -19.89 -17.60 4.93
C THR A 74 -20.93 -18.30 4.02
N ASN A 75 -20.84 -18.12 2.69
CA ASN A 75 -21.79 -18.74 1.75
C ASN A 75 -21.55 -20.25 1.58
N SER A 76 -20.29 -20.72 1.66
CA SER A 76 -20.01 -22.16 1.60
C SER A 76 -20.62 -22.93 2.77
N ASP A 77 -20.64 -22.34 3.97
CA ASP A 77 -21.18 -22.97 5.17
C ASP A 77 -22.72 -23.12 5.11
N ASN A 78 -23.41 -22.18 4.45
CA ASN A 78 -24.87 -22.22 4.30
C ASN A 78 -25.35 -23.25 3.27
N THR A 79 -24.49 -23.65 2.32
CA THR A 79 -24.84 -24.60 1.24
C THR A 79 -24.63 -26.06 1.65
N SER A 80 -23.94 -26.31 2.76
CA SER A 80 -23.60 -27.66 3.26
C SER A 80 -24.53 -28.15 4.39
N ARG A 81 -25.55 -27.37 4.75
CA ARG A 81 -26.65 -27.73 5.65
C ARG A 81 -27.92 -27.98 4.88
#